data_AF-A0A967SFM3-F1
#
_entry.id   AF-A0A967SFM3-F1
#
_cell.length_a   1.000
_cell.length_b   1.000
_cell.length_c   1.000
_cell.angle_alpha   90.00
_cell.angle_beta   90.00
_cell.angle_gamma   90.00
#
_symmetry.space_group_name_H-M   'P 1'
#
loop_
_entity.id
_entity.type
_entity.pdbx_description
1 polymer ?
#
loop_
_entity_poly.entity_id
_entity_poly.type
_entity_poly.pdbx_seq_one_letter_code
_entity_poly.pdbx_strand_id
1 'polypeptide(L)'
;LVVSFAPRDGESRRLVRAWLGPEGIELRAQSGGDLGMRMAAFFDEALDEAGEAILVGSDIPGIDRRTVTTAFERLVRHDVVLGPASDGGYWLVGLSRRCPELFRGIAWSTDRVLAETVARA
;
A
#
# COMPACT_ATOMS: atom_id res chain seq x y z
N LEU A 1 11.18 6.00 -1.26
CA LEU A 1 10.59 5.01 -0.33
C LEU A 1 9.95 5.77 0.80
N VAL A 2 8.67 5.50 1.06
CA VAL A 2 7.92 6.06 2.18
C VAL A 2 7.57 4.90 3.12
N VAL A 3 7.77 5.09 4.43
CA VAL A 3 7.26 4.16 5.44
C VAL A 3 6.06 4.80 6.12
N SER A 4 4.93 4.12 6.02
CA SER A 4 3.65 4.56 6.59
C SER A 4 3.39 3.86 7.93
N PHE A 5 3.24 4.62 9.02
CA PHE A 5 3.08 4.07 10.37
C PHE A 5 1.73 4.41 11.02
N ALA A 6 1.28 3.58 11.96
CA ALA A 6 0.13 3.83 12.83
C ALA A 6 0.42 3.28 14.24
N PRO A 7 -0.17 3.84 15.32
CA PRO A 7 -1.05 5.02 15.35
C PRO A 7 -0.34 6.34 15.04
N ARG A 8 -1.14 7.38 14.70
CA ARG A 8 -0.66 8.73 14.37
C ARG A 8 -0.37 9.52 15.65
N ASP A 9 0.72 9.16 16.32
CA ASP A 9 1.21 9.89 17.49
C ASP A 9 2.73 10.10 17.46
N GLY A 10 3.20 10.96 18.37
CA GLY A 10 4.61 11.32 18.45
C GLY A 10 5.51 10.19 18.97
N GLU A 11 4.97 9.24 19.74
CA GLU A 11 5.74 8.11 20.28
C GLU A 11 6.02 7.08 19.20
N SER A 12 4.98 6.66 18.48
CA SER A 12 5.07 5.76 17.32
C SER A 12 6.02 6.32 16.27
N ARG A 13 5.93 7.63 15.97
CA ARG A 13 6.86 8.29 15.06
C ARG A 13 8.31 8.20 15.54
N ARG A 14 8.57 8.42 16.84
CA ARG A 14 9.92 8.30 17.43
C ARG A 14 10.44 6.87 17.36
N LEU A 15 9.63 5.87 17.70
CA LEU A 15 10.02 4.46 17.67
C LEU A 15 10.37 4.00 16.26
N VAL A 16 9.50 4.27 15.28
CA VAL A 16 9.76 3.88 13.88
C VAL A 16 11.00 4.61 13.34
N ARG A 17 11.20 5.89 13.68
CA ARG A 17 12.42 6.61 13.32
C ARG A 17 13.68 5.99 13.94
N ALA A 18 13.60 5.54 15.19
CA ALA A 18 14.71 4.85 15.85
C ALA A 18 15.06 3.52 15.16
N TRP A 19 14.05 2.78 14.66
CA TRP A 19 14.28 1.53 13.91
C TRP A 19 14.86 1.74 12.53
N LEU A 20 14.34 2.72 11.77
CA LEU A 20 14.78 2.98 10.39
C LEU A 20 16.11 3.71 10.30
N GLY A 21 16.54 4.36 11.38
CA GLY A 21 17.71 5.21 11.38
C GLY A 21 17.45 6.62 10.80
N PRO A 22 18.50 7.45 10.79
CA PRO A 22 18.31 8.90 10.76
C PRO A 22 17.95 9.48 9.38
N GLU A 23 18.20 8.83 8.25
CA GLU A 23 18.18 9.55 6.96
C GLU A 23 17.65 8.75 5.75
N GLY A 24 17.17 9.48 4.73
CA GLY A 24 16.80 8.96 3.41
C GLY A 24 15.43 8.32 3.28
N ILE A 25 14.79 7.92 4.38
CA ILE A 25 13.44 7.33 4.38
C ILE A 25 12.42 8.31 4.94
N GLU A 26 11.47 8.67 4.10
CA GLU A 26 10.33 9.49 4.48
C GLU A 26 9.37 8.71 5.39
N LEU A 27 8.91 9.35 6.47
CA LEU A 27 7.95 8.79 7.41
C LEU A 27 6.62 9.53 7.36
N ARG A 28 5.57 8.82 6.94
CA ARG A 28 4.18 9.33 6.90
C ARG A 28 3.32 8.59 7.92
N ALA A 29 2.47 9.31 8.63
CA ALA A 29 1.49 8.66 9.49
C ALA A 29 0.30 8.24 8.64
N GLN A 30 -0.22 7.04 8.85
CA GLN A 30 -1.45 6.59 8.20
C GLN A 30 -2.64 7.44 8.67
N SER A 31 -3.62 7.62 7.80
CA SER A 31 -4.89 8.26 8.14
C SER A 31 -5.69 7.44 9.17
N GLY A 32 -6.73 8.05 9.74
CA GLY A 32 -7.68 7.32 10.58
C GLY A 32 -8.60 6.40 9.77
N GLY A 33 -9.41 5.62 10.47
CA GLY A 33 -10.37 4.71 9.84
C GLY A 33 -9.84 3.29 9.64
N ASP A 34 -10.56 2.52 8.82
CA ASP A 34 -10.23 1.14 8.48
C ASP A 34 -9.06 1.04 7.48
N LEU A 35 -8.62 -0.19 7.21
CA LEU A 35 -7.49 -0.46 6.31
C LEU A 35 -7.71 0.10 4.90
N GLY A 36 -8.93 -0.02 4.37
CA GLY A 36 -9.27 0.49 3.04
C GLY A 36 -9.19 2.00 2.96
N MET A 37 -9.69 2.71 3.98
CA MET A 37 -9.57 4.17 4.09
C MET A 37 -8.12 4.62 4.16
N ARG A 38 -7.26 3.87 4.85
CA ARG A 38 -5.83 4.17 4.96
C ARG A 38 -5.09 3.99 3.65
N MET A 39 -5.38 2.90 2.92
CA MET A 39 -4.79 2.67 1.60
C MET A 39 -5.28 3.70 0.58
N ALA A 40 -6.59 4.01 0.57
CA ALA A 40 -7.16 5.04 -0.30
C ALA A 40 -6.48 6.40 -0.08
N ALA A 41 -6.36 6.85 1.16
CA ALA A 41 -5.69 8.11 1.49
C ALA A 41 -4.22 8.13 1.07
N PHE A 42 -3.49 7.02 1.28
CA PHE A 42 -2.12 6.89 0.79
C PHE A 42 -2.03 7.06 -0.73
N PHE A 43 -2.90 6.38 -1.48
CA PHE A 43 -2.90 6.48 -2.94
C PHE A 43 -3.32 7.86 -3.43
N ASP A 44 -4.26 8.52 -2.77
CA ASP A 44 -4.64 9.89 -3.15
C ASP A 44 -3.46 10.85 -3.05
N GLU A 45 -2.67 10.79 -1.98
CA GLU A 45 -1.45 11.60 -1.81
C GLU A 45 -0.34 11.19 -2.79
N ALA A 46 -0.06 9.89 -2.90
CA ALA A 46 1.04 9.40 -3.72
C ALA A 46 0.80 9.63 -5.22
N LEU A 47 -0.44 9.54 -5.69
CA LEU A 47 -0.80 9.80 -7.09
C LEU A 47 -0.73 11.29 -7.44
N ASP A 48 -0.98 12.20 -6.48
CA ASP A 48 -0.74 13.63 -6.71
C ASP A 48 0.75 13.96 -6.86
N GLU A 49 1.62 13.22 -6.16
CA GLU A 49 3.06 13.43 -6.19
C GLU A 49 3.73 12.80 -7.43
N ALA A 50 3.32 11.59 -7.81
CA ALA A 50 4.09 10.76 -8.76
C ALA A 50 3.26 10.17 -9.92
N GLY A 51 1.93 10.29 -9.91
CA GLY A 51 1.05 9.72 -10.94
C GLY A 51 0.88 8.20 -10.90
N GLU A 52 1.80 7.47 -10.26
CA GLU A 52 1.69 6.05 -9.96
C GLU A 52 2.33 5.72 -8.61
N ALA A 53 1.84 4.68 -7.95
CA ALA A 53 2.38 4.24 -6.67
C ALA A 53 2.23 2.72 -6.48
N ILE A 54 3.12 2.17 -5.66
CA ILE A 54 3.08 0.78 -5.18
C ILE A 54 3.06 0.82 -3.66
N LEU A 55 2.08 0.14 -3.07
CA LEU A 55 1.97 -0.12 -1.64
C LEU A 55 2.24 -1.60 -1.38
N VAL A 56 3.05 -1.88 -0.36
CA VAL A 56 3.40 -3.24 0.06
C VAL A 56 3.24 -3.39 1.57
N GLY A 57 2.87 -4.58 2.01
CA GLY A 57 2.93 -4.96 3.43
C GLY A 57 4.37 -4.93 3.96
N SER A 58 4.53 -4.62 5.24
CA SER A 58 5.84 -4.58 5.92
C SER A 58 6.36 -5.97 6.32
N ASP A 59 5.50 -6.98 6.29
CA ASP A 59 5.70 -8.34 6.78
C ASP A 59 6.09 -9.34 5.68
N ILE A 60 6.76 -8.84 4.63
CA ILE A 60 7.13 -9.60 3.44
C ILE A 60 8.66 -9.69 3.34
N PRO A 61 9.32 -10.53 4.16
CA PRO A 61 10.78 -10.58 4.21
C PRO A 61 11.43 -11.00 2.88
N GLY A 62 10.69 -11.70 2.01
CA GLY A 62 11.16 -12.15 0.70
C GLY A 62 11.00 -11.13 -0.43
N ILE A 63 10.47 -9.93 -0.16
CA ILE A 63 10.30 -8.92 -1.21
C ILE A 63 11.67 -8.40 -1.69
N ASP A 64 11.84 -8.33 -3.00
CA ASP A 64 13.07 -7.84 -3.62
C ASP A 64 12.81 -6.65 -4.55
N ARG A 65 13.89 -5.95 -4.91
CA ARG A 65 13.83 -4.80 -5.82
C ARG A 65 13.22 -5.19 -7.18
N ARG A 66 13.56 -6.37 -7.70
CA ARG A 66 13.08 -6.84 -9.01
C ARG A 66 11.57 -6.97 -9.03
N THR A 67 10.98 -7.49 -7.96
CA THR A 67 9.54 -7.67 -7.80
C THR A 67 8.81 -6.32 -7.83
N VAL A 68 9.32 -5.33 -7.10
CA VAL A 68 8.76 -3.97 -7.13
C VAL A 68 8.94 -3.30 -8.49
N THR A 69 10.11 -3.44 -9.12
CA THR A 69 10.36 -2.91 -10.48
C THR A 69 9.40 -3.52 -11.49
N THR A 70 9.18 -4.83 -11.48
CA THR A 70 8.22 -5.49 -12.36
C THR A 70 6.78 -5.03 -12.11
N ALA A 71 6.43 -4.65 -10.88
CA ALA A 71 5.10 -4.11 -10.59
C ALA A 71 4.91 -2.73 -11.24
N PHE A 72 5.90 -1.84 -11.16
CA PHE A 72 5.89 -0.55 -11.89
C PHE A 72 5.87 -0.74 -13.41
N GLU A 73 6.68 -1.66 -13.95
CA GLU A 73 6.67 -1.97 -15.39
C GLU A 73 5.28 -2.41 -15.88
N ARG A 74 4.51 -3.11 -15.05
CA ARG A 74 3.13 -3.51 -15.35
C ARG A 74 2.15 -2.33 -15.29
N LEU A 75 2.36 -1.36 -14.39
CA LEU A 75 1.51 -0.17 -14.29
C LEU A 75 1.54 0.71 -15.54
N VAL A 76 2.58 0.59 -16.38
CA VAL A 76 2.62 1.24 -17.71
C VAL A 76 1.46 0.80 -18.62
N ARG A 77 0.94 -0.42 -18.43
CA ARG A 77 -0.13 -0.99 -19.28
C ARG A 77 -1.42 -1.30 -18.53
N HIS A 78 -1.43 -1.13 -17.21
CA HIS A 78 -2.53 -1.52 -16.34
C HIS A 78 -2.79 -0.45 -15.29
N ASP A 79 -4.06 -0.18 -15.02
CA ASP A 79 -4.47 0.78 -13.99
C ASP A 79 -4.23 0.24 -12.57
N VAL A 80 -4.29 -1.09 -12.41
CA VAL A 80 -4.18 -1.81 -11.13
C VAL A 80 -3.25 -3.00 -11.28
N VAL A 81 -2.33 -3.15 -10.33
CA VAL A 81 -1.46 -4.34 -10.20
C VAL A 81 -1.60 -4.89 -8.79
N LEU A 82 -1.86 -6.19 -8.65
CA LEU A 82 -1.98 -6.87 -7.37
C LEU A 82 -0.92 -7.97 -7.25
N GLY A 83 -0.35 -8.13 -6.05
CA GLY A 83 0.45 -9.28 -5.65
C GLY A 83 -0.37 -10.20 -4.76
N PRO A 84 -0.96 -11.29 -5.28
CA PRO A 84 -1.81 -12.19 -4.51
C PRO A 84 -1.06 -12.83 -3.33
N ALA A 85 -1.74 -12.92 -2.19
CA ALA A 85 -1.31 -13.71 -1.04
C ALA A 85 -2.06 -15.05 -1.01
N SER A 86 -1.47 -16.06 -0.37
CA SER A 86 -2.04 -17.42 -0.31
C SER A 86 -3.28 -17.54 0.58
N ASP A 87 -3.52 -16.55 1.44
CA ASP A 87 -4.65 -16.48 2.36
C ASP A 87 -5.91 -15.85 1.74
N GLY A 88 -5.87 -15.50 0.45
CA GLY A 88 -6.97 -14.83 -0.26
C GLY A 88 -6.91 -13.30 -0.22
N GLY A 89 -5.88 -12.71 0.38
CA GLY A 89 -5.56 -11.29 0.30
C GLY A 89 -4.57 -10.94 -0.81
N TYR A 90 -3.92 -9.78 -0.66
CA TYR A 90 -2.78 -9.37 -1.46
C TYR A 90 -1.75 -8.66 -0.59
N TRP A 91 -0.48 -8.86 -0.91
CA TRP A 91 0.66 -8.28 -0.21
C TRP A 91 1.23 -7.05 -0.93
N LEU A 92 0.83 -6.84 -2.19
CA LEU A 92 1.14 -5.67 -3.01
C LEU A 92 -0.11 -5.18 -3.71
N VAL A 93 -0.28 -3.86 -3.74
CA VAL A 93 -1.22 -3.18 -4.63
C VAL A 93 -0.52 -2.00 -5.27
N GLY A 94 -0.73 -1.82 -6.57
CA GLY A 94 -0.22 -0.72 -7.37
C GLY A 94 -1.33 -0.04 -8.12
N LEU A 95 -1.27 1.28 -8.20
CA LEU A 95 -2.22 2.09 -8.97
C LEU A 95 -1.47 3.11 -9.82
N SER A 96 -1.91 3.30 -11.07
CA SER A 96 -1.48 4.38 -11.97
C SER A 96 -2.57 5.43 -12.19
N ARG A 97 -3.72 5.27 -11.51
CA ARG A 97 -4.82 6.23 -11.44
C ARG A 97 -5.63 6.06 -10.17
N ARG A 98 -6.41 7.08 -9.82
CA ARG A 98 -7.31 7.04 -8.67
C ARG A 98 -8.43 6.02 -8.88
N CYS A 99 -8.53 5.08 -7.94
CA CYS A 99 -9.56 4.05 -7.89
C CYS A 99 -10.11 3.90 -6.46
N PRO A 100 -10.77 4.93 -5.89
CA PRO A 100 -11.21 4.91 -4.49
C PRO A 100 -12.21 3.77 -4.17
N GLU A 101 -13.00 3.34 -5.16
CA GLU A 101 -13.95 2.24 -4.99
C GLU A 101 -13.26 0.87 -4.77
N LEU A 102 -11.99 0.73 -5.17
CA LEU A 102 -11.22 -0.50 -5.05
C LEU A 102 -11.11 -1.01 -3.61
N PHE A 103 -11.08 -0.07 -2.64
CA PHE A 103 -10.89 -0.34 -1.22
C PHE A 103 -12.20 -0.26 -0.41
N ARG A 104 -13.32 0.05 -1.07
CA ARG A 104 -14.58 0.37 -0.39
C ARG A 104 -15.41 -0.89 -0.11
N GLY A 105 -15.78 -1.06 1.16
CA GLY A 105 -16.65 -2.16 1.60
C GLY A 105 -16.04 -3.54 1.38
N ILE A 106 -14.71 -3.63 1.35
CA ILE A 106 -14.00 -4.91 1.34
C ILE A 106 -14.11 -5.53 2.74
N ALA A 107 -14.43 -6.82 2.79
CA ALA A 107 -14.38 -7.59 4.02
C ALA A 107 -12.91 -7.89 4.39
N TRP A 108 -12.20 -6.90 4.93
CA TRP A 108 -10.80 -7.02 5.33
C TRP A 108 -10.58 -8.17 6.32
N SER A 109 -9.41 -8.80 6.27
CA SER A 109 -9.06 -9.98 7.09
C SER A 109 -9.89 -11.23 6.77
N THR A 110 -10.30 -11.40 5.51
CA THR A 110 -10.97 -12.61 5.01
C THR A 110 -10.27 -13.14 3.76
N ASP A 111 -10.59 -14.37 3.38
CA ASP A 111 -10.09 -15.01 2.16
C ASP A 111 -10.73 -14.47 0.86
N ARG A 112 -11.65 -13.51 0.98
CA ARG A 112 -12.37 -12.91 -0.15
C ARG A 112 -11.76 -11.61 -0.63
N VAL A 113 -10.80 -11.05 0.12
CA VAL A 113 -10.24 -9.70 -0.13
C VAL A 113 -9.77 -9.55 -1.58
N LEU A 114 -8.96 -10.47 -2.09
CA LEU A 114 -8.45 -10.42 -3.47
C LEU A 114 -9.58 -10.49 -4.50
N ALA A 115 -10.50 -11.44 -4.34
CA ALA A 115 -11.61 -11.63 -5.28
C ALA A 115 -12.53 -10.40 -5.31
N GLU A 116 -12.83 -9.84 -4.15
CA GLU A 116 -13.62 -8.63 -3.99
C GLU A 116 -12.93 -7.41 -4.61
N THR A 117 -11.62 -7.26 -4.44
CA THR A 117 -10.83 -6.19 -5.04
C THR A 117 -10.79 -6.32 -6.56
N VAL A 118 -10.53 -7.52 -7.11
CA VAL A 118 -10.52 -7.76 -8.56
C VAL A 118 -11.87 -7.47 -9.20
N ALA A 119 -12.99 -7.79 -8.54
CA ALA A 119 -14.32 -7.48 -9.06
C ALA A 119 -14.65 -5.98 -9.16
N ARG A 120 -13.84 -5.12 -8.53
CA ARG A 120 -14.01 -3.66 -8.51
C ARG A 120 -12.95 -2.91 -9.32
N ALA A 121 -11.95 -3.63 -9.85
CA ALA A 121 -10.79 -3.07 -10.56
C ALA A 121 -11.11 -2.73 -12.02
#